data_AF-A0A452ZM09-F1
#
_entry.id   AF-A0A452ZM09-F1
#
_cell.length_a   1.000
_cell.length_b   1.000
_cell.length_c   1.000
_cell.angle_alpha   90.00
_cell.angle_beta   90.00
_cell.angle_gamma   90.00
#
_symmetry.space_group_name_H-M   'P 1'
#
loop_
_entity.id
_entity.type
_entity.pdbx_description
1 polymer ?
#
loop_
_entity_poly.entity_id
_entity_poly.type
_entity_poly.pdbx_seq_one_letter_code
_entity_poly.pdbx_strand_id
1 'polypeptide(L)'
;PPAAHPPSGIESALAARAERRQRAQLDRTKSTAQRAIKGLRFISGNTKASNNAWIEVQRNFDRLALDGRLSRADFPQCIGMMESKEFAMELFDTLCRRRQMQSDHINREELREIWSQITDNSFDSRLQIFFDM
;
A
#
# COMPACT_ATOMS: atom_id res chain seq x y z
N PRO A 1 25.28 53.82 14.58
CA PRO A 1 24.85 52.50 14.08
C PRO A 1 26.03 51.71 13.49
N PRO A 2 26.44 50.56 14.06
CA PRO A 2 27.51 49.78 13.46
C PRO A 2 26.99 49.14 12.16
N ALA A 3 27.67 49.44 11.06
CA ALA A 3 27.42 48.85 9.76
C ALA A 3 27.74 47.36 9.82
N ALA A 4 26.79 46.52 9.39
CA ALA A 4 27.03 45.10 9.21
C ALA A 4 28.17 44.94 8.19
N HIS A 5 29.32 44.40 8.62
CA HIS A 5 30.41 44.05 7.72
C HIS A 5 29.91 42.99 6.72
N PRO A 6 30.24 43.10 5.42
CA PRO A 6 29.89 42.08 4.45
C PRO A 6 30.53 40.74 4.88
N PRO A 7 29.81 39.61 4.77
CA PRO A 7 30.33 38.33 5.19
C PRO A 7 31.66 38.07 4.49
N SER A 8 32.66 37.61 5.25
CA SER A 8 33.96 37.27 4.69
C SER A 8 33.78 36.24 3.57
N GLY A 9 34.65 36.23 2.55
CA GLY A 9 34.54 35.27 1.45
C GLY A 9 34.50 33.79 1.91
N ILE A 10 35.07 33.52 3.09
CA ILE A 10 35.06 32.21 3.75
C ILE A 10 33.66 31.89 4.32
N GLU A 11 33.00 32.85 4.99
CA GLU A 11 31.62 32.69 5.48
C GLU A 11 30.63 32.52 4.34
N SER A 12 30.79 33.28 3.25
CA SER A 12 29.98 33.14 2.04
C SER A 12 30.15 31.76 1.39
N ALA A 13 31.39 31.25 1.32
CA ALA A 13 31.67 29.92 0.79
C ALA A 13 31.11 28.79 1.70
N LEU A 14 31.18 28.96 3.02
CA LEU A 14 30.59 28.03 3.99
C LEU A 14 29.06 27.99 3.89
N ALA A 15 28.41 29.16 3.80
CA ALA A 15 26.96 29.27 3.61
C ALA A 15 26.50 28.59 2.31
N ALA A 16 27.19 28.87 1.19
CA ALA A 16 26.89 28.24 -0.09
C ALA A 16 27.09 26.71 -0.06
N ARG A 17 28.00 26.20 0.78
CA ARG A 17 28.18 24.74 0.97
C ARG A 17 27.08 24.13 1.82
N ALA A 18 26.62 24.84 2.85
CA ALA A 18 25.51 24.43 3.71
C ALA A 18 24.20 24.34 2.91
N GLU A 19 23.90 25.34 2.08
CA GLU A 19 22.71 25.33 1.21
C GLU A 19 22.72 24.17 0.21
N ARG A 20 23.87 23.90 -0.42
CA ARG A 20 24.01 22.74 -1.33
C ARG A 20 23.77 21.41 -0.61
N ARG A 21 24.26 21.27 0.63
CA ARG A 21 23.98 20.07 1.46
C ARG A 21 22.49 19.95 1.79
N GLN A 22 21.84 21.04 2.19
CA GLN A 22 20.42 21.04 2.51
C GLN A 22 19.57 20.66 1.29
N ARG A 23 19.84 21.25 0.12
CA ARG A 23 19.16 20.88 -1.14
C ARG A 23 19.37 19.41 -1.49
N ALA A 24 20.61 18.92 -1.42
CA ALA A 24 20.91 17.52 -1.69
C ALA A 24 20.20 16.56 -0.71
N GLN A 25 20.07 16.92 0.56
CA GLN A 25 19.29 16.14 1.53
C GLN A 25 17.81 16.13 1.20
N LEU A 26 17.21 17.28 0.89
CA LEU A 26 15.80 17.37 0.52
C LEU A 26 15.49 16.55 -0.74
N ASP A 27 16.35 16.61 -1.76
CA ASP A 27 16.16 15.87 -3.00
C ASP A 27 16.33 14.35 -2.79
N ARG A 28 17.25 13.94 -1.90
CA ARG A 28 17.36 12.54 -1.47
C ARG A 28 16.07 12.07 -0.78
N THR A 29 15.54 12.84 0.17
CA THR A 29 14.30 12.51 0.88
C THR A 29 13.11 12.45 -0.08
N LYS A 30 13.00 13.38 -1.05
CA LYS A 30 11.98 13.33 -2.10
C LYS A 30 12.08 12.04 -2.93
N SER A 31 13.28 11.66 -3.35
CA SER A 31 13.50 10.43 -4.13
C SER A 31 13.10 9.17 -3.35
N THR A 32 13.45 9.10 -2.06
CA THR A 32 13.06 7.99 -1.18
C THR A 32 11.54 7.95 -0.96
N ALA A 33 10.91 9.09 -0.67
CA ALA A 33 9.46 9.19 -0.51
C ALA A 33 8.72 8.81 -1.79
N GLN A 34 9.17 9.27 -2.96
CA GLN A 34 8.60 8.87 -4.25
C GLN A 34 8.71 7.36 -4.49
N ARG A 35 9.83 6.74 -4.09
CA ARG A 35 10.02 5.29 -4.22
C ARG A 35 9.09 4.52 -3.29
N ALA A 36 8.91 4.97 -2.05
CA ALA A 36 7.97 4.40 -1.09
C ALA A 36 6.51 4.55 -1.56
N ILE A 37 6.12 5.75 -2.02
CA ILE A 37 4.79 6.03 -2.58
C ILE A 37 4.52 5.14 -3.81
N LYS A 38 5.53 4.89 -4.66
CA LYS A 38 5.41 3.93 -5.78
C LYS A 38 5.15 2.50 -5.31
N GLY A 39 5.81 2.03 -4.24
CA GLY A 39 5.54 0.73 -3.63
C GLY A 39 4.10 0.59 -3.14
N LEU A 40 3.54 1.68 -2.57
CA LEU A 40 2.17 1.72 -2.09
C LEU A 40 1.09 1.71 -3.19
N ARG A 41 1.45 2.07 -4.43
CA ARG A 41 0.52 2.03 -5.59
C ARG A 41 0.10 0.62 -5.97
N PHE A 42 0.85 -0.41 -5.57
CA PHE A 42 0.52 -1.79 -5.87
C PHE A 42 -0.80 -2.24 -5.24
N ILE A 43 -1.10 -1.74 -4.02
CA ILE A 43 -2.38 -1.99 -3.33
C ILE A 43 -3.53 -1.22 -3.99
N SER A 44 -3.24 -0.06 -4.59
CA SER A 44 -4.24 0.85 -5.17
C SER A 44 -4.61 0.54 -6.64
N GLY A 45 -3.84 -0.32 -7.32
CA GLY A 45 -3.81 -0.36 -8.79
C GLY A 45 -4.71 -1.40 -9.45
N ASN A 46 -4.96 -2.54 -8.80
CA ASN A 46 -5.64 -3.67 -9.46
C ASN A 46 -7.15 -3.71 -9.22
N THR A 47 -7.63 -3.10 -8.15
CA THR A 47 -9.05 -2.95 -7.84
C THR A 47 -9.56 -1.66 -8.45
N LYS A 48 -9.92 -1.71 -9.74
CA LYS A 48 -10.69 -0.63 -10.38
C LYS A 48 -11.89 -0.31 -9.48
N ALA A 49 -11.84 0.85 -8.83
CA ALA A 49 -12.85 1.38 -7.93
C ALA A 49 -14.15 1.70 -8.69
N SER A 50 -14.80 0.66 -9.17
CA SER A 50 -16.10 0.71 -9.83
C SER A 50 -17.01 -0.20 -9.04
N ASN A 51 -18.26 0.18 -8.80
CA ASN A 51 -19.27 -0.67 -8.15
C ASN A 51 -19.35 -2.08 -8.79
N ASN A 52 -18.94 -2.22 -10.05
CA ASN A 52 -18.85 -3.48 -10.78
C ASN A 52 -17.82 -4.47 -10.23
N ALA A 53 -16.75 -4.00 -9.57
CA ALA A 53 -15.66 -4.86 -9.13
C ALA A 53 -16.09 -5.78 -7.97
N TRP A 54 -16.87 -5.27 -7.01
CA TRP A 54 -17.44 -6.14 -5.96
C TRP A 54 -18.40 -7.19 -6.53
N ILE A 55 -19.21 -6.81 -7.53
CA ILE A 55 -20.16 -7.73 -8.16
C ILE A 55 -19.41 -8.90 -8.82
N GLU A 56 -18.26 -8.62 -9.45
CA GLU A 56 -17.41 -9.64 -10.06
C GLU A 56 -16.80 -10.57 -9.00
N VAL A 57 -16.24 -10.01 -7.92
CA VAL A 57 -15.73 -10.78 -6.78
C VAL A 57 -16.81 -11.68 -6.18
N GLN A 58 -18.01 -11.14 -6.01
CA GLN A 58 -19.14 -11.90 -5.48
C GLN A 58 -19.54 -13.06 -6.41
N ARG A 59 -19.59 -12.84 -7.73
CA ARG A 59 -19.82 -13.92 -8.70
C ARG A 59 -18.70 -14.97 -8.67
N ASN A 60 -17.46 -14.54 -8.52
CA ASN A 60 -16.33 -15.46 -8.42
C ASN A 60 -16.39 -16.27 -7.13
N PHE A 61 -16.77 -15.65 -6.01
CA PHE A 61 -17.01 -16.35 -4.75
C PHE A 61 -18.08 -17.43 -4.93
N ASP A 62 -19.23 -17.09 -5.52
CA ASP A 62 -20.32 -18.06 -5.72
C ASP A 62 -19.92 -19.24 -6.60
N ARG A 63 -18.93 -19.04 -7.49
CA ARG A 63 -18.39 -20.09 -8.36
C ARG A 63 -17.31 -20.94 -7.69
N LEU A 64 -16.51 -20.35 -6.81
CA LEU A 64 -15.32 -20.96 -6.21
C LEU A 64 -15.56 -21.51 -4.80
N ALA A 65 -16.55 -20.98 -4.09
CA ALA A 65 -16.82 -21.38 -2.71
C ALA A 65 -17.40 -22.80 -2.66
N LEU A 66 -16.90 -23.60 -1.72
CA LEU A 66 -17.42 -24.90 -1.35
C LEU A 66 -18.13 -24.75 0.00
N ASP A 67 -19.39 -25.21 0.10
CA ASP A 67 -20.19 -25.10 1.33
C ASP A 67 -20.28 -23.67 1.90
N GLY A 68 -20.33 -22.67 1.02
CA GLY A 68 -20.38 -21.26 1.39
C GLY A 68 -19.06 -20.70 1.94
N ARG A 69 -17.94 -21.40 1.71
CA ARG A 69 -16.59 -20.99 2.13
C ARG A 69 -15.61 -21.00 0.96
N LEU A 70 -14.84 -19.92 0.84
CA LEU A 70 -13.77 -19.78 -0.13
C LEU A 70 -12.45 -20.20 0.51
N SER A 71 -11.68 -21.06 -0.16
CA SER A 71 -10.35 -21.46 0.30
C SER A 71 -9.32 -20.35 0.06
N ARG A 72 -8.26 -20.32 0.87
CA ARG A 72 -7.08 -19.46 0.69
C ARG A 72 -6.47 -19.59 -0.70
N ALA A 73 -6.47 -20.81 -1.28
CA ALA A 73 -5.89 -21.07 -2.59
C ALA A 73 -6.67 -20.42 -3.73
N ASP A 74 -7.99 -20.27 -3.56
CA ASP A 74 -8.90 -19.70 -4.56
C ASP A 74 -9.07 -18.18 -4.41
N PHE A 75 -8.61 -17.62 -3.29
CA PHE A 75 -8.67 -16.19 -3.02
C PHE A 75 -8.07 -15.32 -4.13
N PRO A 76 -6.84 -15.58 -4.65
CA PRO A 76 -6.27 -14.79 -5.74
C PRO A 76 -7.15 -14.77 -6.99
N GLN A 77 -7.80 -15.89 -7.31
CA GLN A 77 -8.73 -15.97 -8.44
C GLN A 77 -10.03 -15.22 -8.15
N CYS A 78 -10.53 -15.30 -6.92
CA CYS A 78 -11.74 -14.62 -6.50
C CYS A 78 -11.65 -13.10 -6.65
N ILE A 79 -10.52 -12.51 -6.25
CA ILE A 79 -10.27 -11.06 -6.29
C ILE A 79 -9.66 -10.56 -7.62
N GLY A 80 -9.43 -11.45 -8.60
CA GLY A 80 -8.85 -11.08 -9.88
C GLY A 80 -7.36 -10.72 -9.84
N MET A 81 -6.60 -11.31 -8.92
CA MET A 81 -5.15 -11.12 -8.74
C MET A 81 -4.35 -12.37 -9.13
N MET A 82 -4.74 -13.06 -10.21
CA MET A 82 -4.07 -14.29 -10.65
C MET A 82 -2.62 -14.07 -11.14
N GLU A 83 -2.32 -12.90 -11.70
CA GLU A 83 -0.95 -12.55 -12.15
C GLU A 83 0.02 -12.30 -10.98
N SER A 84 -0.51 -12.12 -9.76
CA SER A 84 0.28 -11.88 -8.54
C SER A 84 -0.22 -12.77 -7.41
N LYS A 85 -0.29 -14.08 -7.68
CA LYS A 85 -0.88 -15.07 -6.78
C LYS A 85 -0.23 -15.06 -5.40
N GLU A 86 1.09 -15.02 -5.33
CA GLU A 86 1.87 -15.02 -4.09
C GLU A 86 1.55 -13.79 -3.24
N PHE A 87 1.46 -12.62 -3.88
CA PHE A 87 1.06 -11.40 -3.19
C PHE A 87 -0.38 -11.47 -2.70
N ALA A 88 -1.30 -11.97 -3.52
CA ALA A 88 -2.70 -12.10 -3.13
C ALA A 88 -2.88 -13.09 -1.96
N MET A 89 -2.06 -14.15 -1.91
CA MET A 89 -2.02 -15.07 -0.78
C MET A 89 -1.41 -14.40 0.47
N GLU A 90 -0.33 -13.64 0.36
CA GLU A 90 0.24 -12.89 1.50
C GLU A 90 -0.74 -11.81 2.01
N LEU A 91 -1.49 -11.18 1.10
CA LEU A 91 -2.56 -10.24 1.43
C LEU A 91 -3.67 -10.91 2.22
N PHE A 92 -4.09 -12.11 1.81
CA PHE A 92 -5.04 -12.91 2.58
C PHE A 92 -4.51 -13.19 3.98
N ASP A 93 -3.29 -13.72 4.09
CA ASP A 93 -2.69 -14.09 5.37
C ASP A 93 -2.55 -12.90 6.30
N THR A 94 -2.08 -11.77 5.78
CA THR A 94 -1.94 -10.52 6.50
C THR A 94 -3.27 -10.07 7.09
N LEU A 95 -4.34 -10.08 6.29
CA LEU A 95 -5.67 -9.65 6.72
C LEU A 95 -6.32 -10.63 7.70
N CYS A 96 -6.11 -11.94 7.52
CA CYS A 96 -6.56 -12.98 8.45
C CYS A 96 -5.82 -12.89 9.80
N ARG A 97 -4.50 -12.71 9.79
CA ARG A 97 -3.67 -12.49 11.00
C ARG A 97 -4.20 -11.31 11.80
N ARG A 98 -4.47 -10.18 11.12
CA ARG A 98 -4.96 -8.95 11.74
C ARG A 98 -6.31 -9.13 12.44
N ARG A 99 -7.13 -10.07 11.97
CA ARG A 99 -8.46 -10.37 12.50
C ARG A 99 -8.49 -11.56 13.46
N GLN A 100 -7.33 -12.13 13.77
CA GLN A 100 -7.21 -13.38 14.53
C GLN A 100 -8.03 -14.52 13.91
N MET A 101 -8.23 -14.49 12.59
CA MET A 101 -8.90 -15.54 11.85
C MET A 101 -7.89 -16.66 11.56
N GLN A 102 -8.02 -17.76 12.29
CA GLN A 102 -7.15 -18.94 12.18
C GLN A 102 -7.69 -19.96 11.16
N SER A 103 -8.34 -19.49 10.10
CA SER A 103 -9.02 -20.35 9.12
C SER A 103 -8.47 -20.11 7.74
N ASP A 104 -8.07 -21.19 7.06
CA ASP A 104 -7.70 -21.20 5.64
C ASP A 104 -8.91 -20.97 4.71
N HIS A 105 -10.07 -20.69 5.28
CA HIS A 105 -11.33 -20.52 4.59
C HIS A 105 -12.06 -19.30 5.11
N ILE A 106 -12.66 -18.53 4.21
CA ILE A 106 -13.50 -17.37 4.53
C ILE A 106 -14.91 -17.51 3.97
N ASN A 107 -15.91 -17.04 4.71
CA ASN A 107 -17.27 -16.90 4.20
C ASN A 107 -17.44 -15.61 3.37
N ARG A 108 -18.65 -15.40 2.85
CA ARG A 108 -18.96 -14.25 1.98
C ARG A 108 -18.83 -12.93 2.73
N GLU A 109 -19.26 -12.88 3.98
CA GLU A 109 -19.22 -11.70 4.83
C GLU A 109 -17.76 -11.29 5.10
N GLU A 110 -16.92 -12.25 5.47
CA GLU A 110 -15.48 -12.05 5.69
C GLU A 110 -14.78 -11.56 4.41
N LEU A 111 -15.11 -12.15 3.25
CA LEU A 111 -14.62 -11.67 1.96
C LEU A 111 -15.05 -10.23 1.68
N ARG A 112 -16.28 -9.85 2.01
CA ARG A 112 -16.78 -8.48 1.83
C ARG A 112 -15.96 -7.49 2.64
N GLU A 113 -15.67 -7.84 3.88
CA GLU A 113 -14.90 -6.96 4.75
C GLU A 113 -13.42 -6.89 4.33
N ILE A 114 -12.81 -8.01 3.95
CA ILE A 114 -11.47 -8.08 3.36
C ILE A 114 -11.40 -7.18 2.12
N TRP A 115 -12.36 -7.34 1.20
CA TRP A 115 -12.46 -6.53 0.00
C TRP A 115 -12.60 -5.03 0.31
N SER A 116 -13.41 -4.67 1.31
CA SER A 116 -13.56 -3.29 1.75
C SER A 116 -12.24 -2.68 2.24
N GLN A 117 -11.37 -3.46 2.86
CA GLN A 117 -10.07 -2.98 3.33
C GLN A 117 -9.07 -2.81 2.19
N ILE A 118 -9.08 -3.73 1.22
CA ILE A 118 -8.25 -3.65 0.03
C ILE A 118 -8.66 -2.44 -0.84
N THR A 119 -9.96 -2.19 -0.92
CA THR A 119 -10.53 -1.09 -1.71
C THR A 119 -10.63 0.23 -0.96
N ASP A 120 -10.28 0.25 0.33
CA ASP A 120 -10.14 1.50 1.08
C ASP A 120 -8.98 2.31 0.50
N ASN A 121 -9.32 3.44 -0.12
CA ASN A 121 -8.35 4.31 -0.78
C ASN A 121 -7.62 5.24 0.19
N SER A 122 -7.83 5.09 1.51
CA SER A 122 -7.04 5.81 2.49
C SER A 122 -5.55 5.44 2.38
N PHE A 123 -4.68 6.44 2.53
CA PHE A 123 -3.24 6.20 2.50
C PHE A 123 -2.80 5.37 3.71
N ASP A 124 -3.36 5.65 4.88
CA ASP A 124 -3.00 5.01 6.15
C ASP A 124 -3.36 3.51 6.16
N SER A 125 -4.56 3.12 5.70
CA SER A 125 -4.92 1.70 5.60
C SER A 125 -4.00 0.94 4.66
N ARG A 126 -3.65 1.54 3.52
CA ARG A 126 -2.70 0.92 2.56
C ARG A 126 -1.30 0.80 3.16
N LEU A 127 -0.85 1.84 3.87
CA LEU A 127 0.45 1.85 4.49
C LEU A 127 0.53 0.81 5.61
N GLN A 128 -0.54 0.65 6.37
CA GLN A 128 -0.66 -0.38 7.39
C GLN A 128 -0.61 -1.79 6.78
N ILE A 129 -1.38 -2.06 5.71
CA ILE A 129 -1.32 -3.35 4.99
C ILE A 129 0.10 -3.63 4.49
N PHE A 130 0.79 -2.63 3.94
CA PHE A 130 2.16 -2.78 3.47
C PHE A 130 3.17 -3.11 4.58
N PHE A 131 2.96 -2.63 5.81
CA PHE A 131 3.81 -2.96 6.95
C PHE A 131 3.44 -4.29 7.62
N ASP A 132 2.18 -4.71 7.50
CA ASP A 132 1.70 -5.99 8.05
C ASP A 132 2.05 -7.19 7.13
N MET A 133 2.43 -6.91 5.87
CA MET A 133 3.00 -7.83 4.87
C MET A 133 4.53 -7.91 4.98
#